data_AF-A0A350BTV5-F1
#
_entry.id   AF-A0A350BTV5-F1
#
_cell.length_a   1.000
_cell.length_b   1.000
_cell.length_c   1.000
_cell.angle_alpha   90.00
_cell.angle_beta   90.00
_cell.angle_gamma   90.00
#
_symmetry.space_group_name_H-M   'P 1'
#
loop_
_entity.id
_entity.type
_entity.pdbx_description
1 polymer ?
#
loop_
_entity_poly.entity_id
_entity_poly.type
_entity_poly.pdbx_seq_one_letter_code
_entity_poly.pdbx_strand_id
1 'polypeptide(L)' 'MTEVANNVAERFMRYVQVDTQSNPASTTFPSTEKQKNLSKILVAELLAIGVSDAYM' A
#
# COMPACT_ATOMS: atom_id res chain seq x y z
N MET A 1 -14.88 15.75 12.08
CA MET A 1 -13.86 14.67 12.21
C MET A 1 -12.56 15.29 12.67
N THR A 2 -11.74 14.56 13.42
CA THR A 2 -10.39 15.03 13.80
C THR A 2 -9.49 15.06 12.56
N GLU A 3 -8.42 15.85 12.61
CA GLU A 3 -7.41 15.90 11.55
C GLU A 3 -6.82 14.51 11.25
N VAL A 4 -6.53 13.75 12.31
CA VAL A 4 -6.08 12.36 12.22
C VAL A 4 -7.08 11.49 11.47
N ALA A 5 -8.38 11.60 11.80
CA ALA A 5 -9.42 10.82 11.13
C ALA A 5 -9.53 11.16 9.64
N ASN A 6 -9.39 12.44 9.27
CA ASN A 6 -9.40 12.87 7.88
C ASN A 6 -8.20 12.30 7.11
N ASN A 7 -6.99 12.37 7.69
CA ASN A 7 -5.78 11.84 7.05
C ASN A 7 -5.87 10.31 6.83
N VAL A 8 -6.37 9.58 7.82
CA VAL A 8 -6.61 8.13 7.70
C VAL A 8 -7.64 7.82 6.61
N ALA A 9 -8.76 8.57 6.58
CA ALA A 9 -9.79 8.37 5.56
C ALA A 9 -9.26 8.64 4.14
N GLU A 10 -8.45 9.69 3.94
CA GLU A 10 -7.85 10.00 2.64
C GLU A 10 -6.92 8.87 2.17
N ARG A 11 -6.02 8.40 3.05
CA ARG A 11 -5.10 7.30 2.73
C ARG A 11 -5.87 6.02 2.42
N PHE A 12 -6.89 5.70 3.22
CA PHE A 12 -7.77 4.56 2.99
C PHE A 12 -8.42 4.63 1.60
N MET A 13 -9.05 5.75 1.26
CA MET A 13 -9.74 5.93 -0.03
C MET A 13 -8.79 5.83 -1.23
N ARG A 14 -7.52 6.22 -1.08
CA ARG A 14 -6.49 6.01 -2.10
C ARG A 14 -6.10 4.54 -2.24
N TYR A 15 -5.89 3.83 -1.13
CA TYR A 15 -5.40 2.45 -1.18
C TYR A 15 -6.44 1.46 -1.70
N VAL A 16 -7.71 1.65 -1.37
CA VAL A 16 -8.79 0.75 -1.82
C VAL A 16 -9.01 0.78 -3.34
N GLN A 17 -8.51 1.81 -4.03
CA GLN A 17 -8.55 1.87 -5.50
C GLN A 17 -7.48 0.98 -6.17
N VAL A 18 -6.51 0.48 -5.40
CA VAL A 18 -5.46 -0.41 -5.91
C VAL A 18 -5.94 -1.86 -5.81
N ASP A 19 -6.02 -2.53 -6.96
CA ASP A 19 -6.33 -3.96 -7.00
C ASP A 19 -5.18 -4.77 -6.39
N THR A 20 -5.44 -5.30 -5.20
CA THR A 20 -4.50 -6.09 -4.39
C THR A 20 -5.02 -7.51 -4.12
N GLN A 21 -6.01 -7.96 -4.89
CA GLN A 21 -6.62 -9.26 -4.69
C GLN A 21 -5.59 -10.40 -4.83
N SER A 22 -5.52 -11.24 -3.80
CA SER A 22 -4.66 -12.43 -3.77
C SER A 22 -5.16 -13.54 -4.68
N ASN A 23 -4.25 -14.43 -5.08
CA ASN A 23 -4.57 -15.70 -5.73
C ASN A 23 -4.26 -16.87 -4.77
N PRO A 24 -5.26 -17.57 -4.21
CA PRO A 24 -5.04 -18.65 -3.24
C PRO A 24 -4.38 -19.90 -3.83
N ALA A 25 -4.37 -20.04 -5.16
CA ALA A 25 -3.69 -21.15 -5.84
C ALA A 25 -2.22 -20.84 -6.19
N SER A 26 -1.75 -19.61 -5.93
CA SER A 26 -0.38 -19.22 -6.27
C SER A 26 0.64 -19.85 -5.32
N THR A 27 1.78 -20.25 -5.89
CA THR A 27 2.98 -20.66 -5.14
C THR A 27 4.01 -19.54 -5.05
N THR A 28 3.72 -18.36 -5.63
CA THR A 28 4.60 -17.18 -5.58
C THR A 28 4.21 -16.26 -4.43
N PHE A 29 5.18 -15.47 -3.98
CA PHE A 29 4.98 -14.45 -2.96
C PHE A 29 5.56 -13.12 -3.46
N PRO A 30 4.73 -12.08 -3.68
CA PRO A 30 3.28 -12.04 -3.52
C PRO A 30 2.51 -12.97 -4.49
N SER A 31 1.27 -13.29 -4.14
CA SER A 31 0.44 -14.25 -4.88
C SER A 31 -0.02 -13.72 -6.24
N THR A 32 -0.10 -12.39 -6.39
CA THR A 32 -0.34 -11.71 -7.66
C THR A 32 0.61 -10.51 -7.80
N GLU A 33 1.19 -10.31 -8.99
CA GLU A 33 2.14 -9.22 -9.22
C GLU A 33 1.53 -7.83 -8.99
N LYS A 34 0.23 -7.67 -9.23
CA LYS A 34 -0.52 -6.43 -8.98
C LYS A 34 -0.48 -5.97 -7.52
N GLN A 35 -0.25 -6.87 -6.56
CA GLN A 35 -0.08 -6.51 -5.14
C GLN A 35 1.09 -5.53 -4.93
N LYS A 36 2.16 -5.63 -5.76
CA LYS A 36 3.32 -4.73 -5.68
C LYS A 36 2.98 -3.28 -6.05
N ASN A 37 1.84 -3.02 -6.69
CA ASN A 37 1.42 -1.65 -7.02
C ASN A 37 1.14 -0.83 -5.75
N LEU A 38 0.44 -1.42 -4.76
CA LEU A 38 0.21 -0.74 -3.49
C LEU A 38 1.52 -0.60 -2.72
N SER A 39 2.37 -1.64 -2.71
CA SER A 39 3.66 -1.59 -2.02
C SER A 39 4.57 -0.46 -2.54
N LYS A 40 4.63 -0.21 -3.84
CA LYS A 40 5.39 0.92 -4.42
C LYS A 40 4.90 2.28 -3.91
N ILE A 41 3.58 2.46 -3.79
CA ILE A 41 2.97 3.67 -3.21
C ILE A 41 3.40 3.81 -1.75
N LEU A 42 3.29 2.73 -0.98
CA LEU A 42 3.65 2.73 0.44
C LEU A 42 5.14 3.01 0.68
N VAL A 43 6.04 2.44 -0.13
CA VAL A 43 7.48 2.73 -0.05
C VAL A 43 7.74 4.23 -0.28
N ALA A 44 7.13 4.82 -1.30
CA ALA A 44 7.28 6.26 -1.55
C ALA A 44 6.76 7.12 -0.39
N GLU A 45 5.63 6.75 0.20
CA GLU A 45 5.07 7.45 1.37
C GLU A 45 5.93 7.30 2.63
N LEU A 46 6.46 6.10 2.88
CA LEU A 46 7.36 5.82 4.00
C LEU A 46 8.64 6.64 3.90
N LEU A 47 9.25 6.68 2.71
CA LEU A 47 10.41 7.52 2.44
C LEU A 47 10.09 9.01 2.65
N ALA A 48 8.92 9.47 2.20
CA ALA A 48 8.49 10.87 2.36
C ALA A 48 8.28 11.29 3.82
N ILE A 49 7.92 10.36 4.71
CA ILE A 49 7.80 10.62 6.16
C ILE A 49 9.10 10.35 6.94
N GLY A 50 10.18 10.00 6.25
CA GLY A 50 11.52 9.87 6.84
C GLY A 50 11.97 8.44 7.19
N VAL A 51 11.24 7.41 6.76
CA VAL A 51 11.66 6.01 6.91
C VAL A 51 12.61 5.65 5.76
N SER A 52 13.91 5.69 6.03
CA SER A 52 14.97 5.58 5.00
C SER A 52 15.26 4.16 4.51
N ASP A 53 14.82 3.13 5.23
CA ASP A 53 15.04 1.71 4.93
C ASP A 53 13.82 1.05 4.29
N ALA A 54 12.88 1.83 3.75
CA ALA A 54 11.76 1.30 2.98
C ALA A 54 12.18 0.94 1.53
N TYR A 55 12.00 -0.32 1.14
CA TYR A 55 12.32 -0.84 -0.20
C TYR A 55 11.26 -1.82 -0.71
N MET A 56 11.27 -2.08 -2.02
CA MET A 56 10.43 -3.09 -2.69
C MET A 56 11.22 -3.96 -3.65
#